data_AF-A0A1M5PR02-F1
#
_entry.id   AF-A0A1M5PR02-F1
#
_cell.length_a   1.000
_cell.length_b   1.000
_cell.length_c   1.000
_cell.angle_alpha   90.00
_cell.angle_beta   90.00
_cell.angle_gamma   90.00
#
_symmetry.space_group_name_H-M   'P 1'
#
loop_
_entity.id
_entity.type
_entity.pdbx_description
1 polymer ?
#
loop_
_entity_poly.entity_id
_entity_poly.type
_entity_poly.pdbx_seq_one_letter_code
_entity_poly.pdbx_strand_id
1 'polypeptide(L)'
;MKPIAVTEKLAVAQQPKLSDFQEFKRQGFTTIVNNRPDGEDPNQLGSAAEEAAAHAAGLGYVHIPVTSTAMTEDDARRLKEAIEQAPGPVVAHCRSGARSFRLWVLSGDLDSHTDAELLAKAAELGIDRSWLAAHRNSSGGDKK
;
A
#
# COMPACT_ATOMS: atom_id res chain seq x y z
N MET A 1 10.46 -7.16 9.22
CA MET A 1 10.98 -6.17 8.23
C MET A 1 10.54 -4.77 8.65
N LYS A 2 11.11 -3.68 8.11
CA LYS A 2 10.66 -2.31 8.41
C LYS A 2 9.83 -1.74 7.24
N PRO A 3 8.54 -1.41 7.44
CA PRO A 3 7.75 -0.68 6.45
C PRO A 3 8.30 0.74 6.20
N ILE A 4 8.12 1.24 4.99
CA ILE A 4 8.45 2.61 4.61
C ILE A 4 7.22 3.47 4.95
N ALA A 5 7.33 4.34 5.94
CA ALA A 5 6.26 5.27 6.28
C ALA A 5 5.99 6.20 5.09
N VAL A 6 4.73 6.30 4.67
CA VAL A 6 4.29 7.21 3.60
C VAL A 6 3.59 8.41 4.22
N THR A 7 2.61 8.16 5.07
CA THR A 7 1.89 9.15 5.88
C THR A 7 1.83 8.66 7.34
N GLU A 8 1.23 9.45 8.24
CA GLU A 8 0.95 8.99 9.61
C GLU A 8 0.01 7.77 9.66
N LYS A 9 -0.85 7.60 8.64
CA LYS A 9 -1.83 6.50 8.56
C LYS A 9 -1.40 5.36 7.62
N LEU A 10 -0.39 5.57 6.78
CA LEU A 10 0.00 4.59 5.76
C LEU A 10 1.50 4.36 5.78
N ALA A 11 1.90 3.09 5.88
CA ALA A 11 3.21 2.63 5.49
C ALA A 11 3.11 1.61 4.36
N VAL A 12 4.14 1.51 3.52
CA VAL A 12 4.23 0.51 2.46
C VAL A 12 5.35 -0.49 2.71
N ALA A 13 5.14 -1.73 2.30
CA ALA A 13 6.08 -2.82 2.52
C ALA A 13 6.25 -3.72 1.29
N GLN A 14 7.40 -4.40 1.26
CA GLN A 14 7.59 -5.58 0.41
C GLN A 14 6.78 -6.75 0.97
N GLN A 15 6.79 -7.90 0.28
CA GLN A 15 6.09 -9.11 0.73
C GLN A 15 6.45 -9.46 2.19
N PRO A 16 5.50 -9.43 3.14
CA PRO A 16 5.75 -9.83 4.51
C PRO A 16 5.88 -11.36 4.62
N LYS A 17 6.67 -11.79 5.60
CA LYS A 17 6.68 -13.17 6.10
C LYS A 17 5.63 -13.32 7.21
N LEU A 18 5.25 -14.55 7.53
CA LEU A 18 4.31 -14.85 8.63
C LEU A 18 4.72 -14.19 9.97
N SER A 19 6.02 -14.15 10.28
CA SER A 19 6.53 -13.53 11.49
C SER A 19 6.38 -12.01 11.55
N ASP A 20 6.25 -11.34 10.39
CA ASP A 20 6.17 -9.88 10.32
C ASP A 20 4.82 -9.35 10.80
N PHE A 21 3.72 -10.12 10.69
CA PHE A 21 2.39 -9.68 11.14
C PHE A 21 2.34 -9.35 12.64
N GLN A 22 2.96 -10.20 13.46
CA GLN A 22 3.08 -9.92 14.90
C GLN A 22 3.93 -8.68 15.18
N GLU A 23 4.95 -8.44 14.36
CA GLU A 23 5.78 -7.24 14.48
C GLU A 23 5.03 -5.98 14.06
N PHE A 24 4.22 -6.04 12.99
CA PHE A 24 3.37 -4.92 12.60
C PHE A 24 2.40 -4.52 13.71
N LYS A 25 1.78 -5.51 14.39
CA LYS A 25 0.94 -5.23 15.55
C LYS A 25 1.72 -4.53 16.67
N ARG A 26 2.92 -5.02 17.00
CA ARG A 26 3.78 -4.41 18.03
C ARG A 26 4.18 -2.96 17.69
N GLN A 27 4.36 -2.66 16.41
CA GLN A 27 4.64 -1.31 15.93
C GLN A 27 3.41 -0.38 15.92
N GLY A 28 2.24 -0.89 16.32
CA GLY A 28 1.01 -0.11 16.44
C GLY A 28 0.15 -0.07 15.18
N PHE A 29 0.49 -0.84 14.13
CA PHE A 29 -0.38 -0.98 12.97
C PHE A 29 -1.63 -1.77 13.35
N THR A 30 -2.72 -1.47 12.64
CA THR A 30 -4.04 -2.04 12.92
C THR A 30 -4.58 -2.88 11.78
N THR A 31 -4.18 -2.59 10.55
CA THR A 31 -4.73 -3.22 9.34
C THR A 31 -3.64 -3.47 8.31
N ILE A 32 -3.72 -4.60 7.62
CA ILE A 32 -2.89 -4.94 6.47
C ILE A 32 -3.73 -4.83 5.20
N VAL A 33 -3.21 -4.13 4.19
CA VAL A 33 -3.77 -4.10 2.85
C VAL A 33 -2.85 -4.87 1.90
N ASN A 34 -3.33 -6.00 1.37
CA ASN A 34 -2.60 -6.77 0.38
C ASN A 34 -2.99 -6.32 -1.04
N ASN A 35 -2.04 -5.72 -1.75
CA ASN A 35 -2.19 -5.31 -3.15
C ASN A 35 -1.59 -6.30 -4.15
N ARG A 36 -1.27 -7.53 -3.70
CA ARG A 36 -0.70 -8.59 -4.51
C ARG A 36 -1.79 -9.63 -4.87
N PRO A 37 -2.07 -9.85 -6.16
CA PRO A 37 -2.81 -11.02 -6.61
C PRO A 37 -2.14 -12.32 -6.16
N ASP A 38 -2.94 -13.35 -5.91
CA ASP A 38 -2.41 -14.69 -5.64
C ASP A 38 -1.82 -15.35 -6.88
N GLY A 39 -0.86 -16.23 -6.67
CA GLY A 39 -0.23 -17.00 -7.74
C GLY A 39 0.78 -16.22 -8.59
N GLU A 40 1.24 -15.05 -8.15
CA GLU A 40 2.31 -14.30 -8.84
C GLU A 40 3.68 -14.99 -8.74
N ASP A 41 3.92 -15.78 -7.68
CA ASP A 41 5.17 -16.50 -7.44
C ASP A 41 4.87 -17.85 -6.77
N PRO A 42 5.54 -18.96 -7.15
CA PRO A 42 5.37 -20.26 -6.51
C PRO A 42 5.64 -20.25 -5.00
N ASN A 43 6.46 -19.32 -4.52
CA ASN A 43 6.81 -19.15 -3.11
C ASN A 43 5.98 -18.05 -2.42
N GLN A 44 4.95 -17.53 -3.10
CA GLN A 44 4.02 -16.58 -2.49
C GLN A 44 3.24 -17.28 -1.36
N LEU A 45 3.12 -16.60 -0.23
CA LEU A 45 2.39 -17.10 0.94
C LEU A 45 0.89 -17.29 0.63
N GLY A 46 0.33 -16.35 -0.14
CA GLY A 46 -1.07 -16.34 -0.57
C GLY A 46 -1.97 -15.57 0.40
N SER A 47 -2.99 -14.91 -0.15
CA SER A 47 -3.89 -14.02 0.59
C SER A 47 -4.56 -14.70 1.78
N ALA A 48 -5.04 -15.95 1.62
CA ALA A 48 -5.69 -16.70 2.68
C ALA A 48 -4.77 -16.97 3.89
N ALA A 49 -3.49 -17.28 3.63
CA ALA A 49 -2.52 -17.52 4.70
C ALA A 49 -2.09 -16.22 5.38
N GLU A 50 -1.98 -15.13 4.61
CA GLU A 50 -1.73 -13.78 5.14
C GLU A 50 -2.89 -13.27 5.99
N GLU A 51 -4.13 -13.47 5.55
CA GLU A 51 -5.34 -13.11 6.30
C GLU A 51 -5.40 -13.83 7.64
N ALA A 52 -5.16 -15.15 7.63
CA ALA A 52 -5.09 -15.93 8.86
C ALA A 52 -3.99 -15.42 9.82
N ALA A 53 -2.82 -15.06 9.29
CA ALA A 53 -1.72 -14.52 10.08
C ALA A 53 -2.03 -13.12 10.65
N ALA A 54 -2.68 -12.26 9.86
CA ALA A 54 -3.13 -10.94 10.30
C ALA A 54 -4.14 -11.06 11.44
N HIS A 55 -5.17 -11.90 11.27
CA HIS A 55 -6.19 -12.12 12.30
C HIS A 55 -5.59 -12.73 13.58
N ALA A 56 -4.67 -13.69 13.46
CA ALA A 56 -3.95 -14.26 14.61
C ALA A 56 -3.08 -13.22 15.35
N ALA A 57 -2.62 -12.17 14.67
CA ALA A 57 -1.92 -11.03 15.26
C ALA A 57 -2.85 -9.92 15.78
N GLY A 58 -4.18 -10.06 15.64
CA GLY A 58 -5.13 -9.01 16.01
C GLY A 58 -5.06 -7.79 15.09
N LEU A 59 -4.76 -8.01 13.81
CA LEU A 59 -4.78 -7.02 12.73
C LEU A 59 -6.02 -7.28 11.85
N GLY A 60 -6.60 -6.21 11.30
CA GLY A 60 -7.52 -6.33 10.16
C GLY A 60 -6.77 -6.71 8.88
N TYR A 61 -7.49 -7.28 7.92
CA TYR A 61 -6.95 -7.64 6.61
C TYR A 61 -7.89 -7.21 5.49
N VAL A 62 -7.34 -6.59 4.45
CA VAL A 62 -8.08 -6.17 3.25
C VAL A 62 -7.29 -6.59 2.02
N HIS A 63 -7.94 -7.28 1.08
CA HIS A 63 -7.32 -7.71 -0.18
C HIS A 63 -7.83 -6.87 -1.36
N ILE A 64 -6.93 -6.12 -1.99
CA ILE A 64 -7.22 -5.29 -3.17
C ILE A 64 -6.18 -5.65 -4.25
N PRO A 65 -6.33 -6.81 -4.91
CA PRO A 65 -5.31 -7.33 -5.82
C PRO A 65 -5.20 -6.46 -7.08
N VAL A 66 -4.01 -5.93 -7.33
CA VAL A 66 -3.72 -5.13 -8.54
C VAL A 66 -2.42 -5.55 -9.21
N THR A 67 -2.36 -5.37 -10.53
CA THR A 67 -1.13 -5.49 -11.31
C THR A 67 -0.63 -4.10 -11.71
N SER A 68 0.66 -3.96 -12.02
CA SER A 68 1.19 -2.65 -12.44
C SER A 68 0.58 -2.10 -13.74
N THR A 69 -0.07 -2.94 -14.54
CA THR A 69 -0.68 -2.58 -15.83
C THR A 69 -2.19 -2.39 -15.76
N ALA A 70 -2.86 -2.75 -14.65
CA ALA A 70 -4.31 -2.75 -14.52
C ALA A 70 -4.81 -2.08 -13.23
N MET A 71 -4.06 -1.13 -12.67
CA MET A 71 -4.54 -0.30 -11.56
C MET A 71 -5.59 0.69 -12.07
N THR A 72 -6.73 0.75 -11.38
CA THR A 72 -7.83 1.66 -11.70
C THR A 72 -8.04 2.72 -10.62
N GLU A 73 -8.80 3.77 -10.94
CA GLU A 73 -9.26 4.74 -9.93
C GLU A 73 -10.12 4.08 -8.85
N ASP A 74 -10.84 3.01 -9.19
CA ASP A 74 -11.65 2.24 -8.23
C ASP A 74 -10.77 1.54 -7.19
N ASP A 75 -9.63 0.98 -7.61
CA ASP A 75 -8.66 0.35 -6.71
C ASP A 75 -8.00 1.39 -5.80
N ALA A 76 -7.67 2.57 -6.33
CA ALA A 76 -7.13 3.68 -5.56
C ALA A 76 -8.15 4.18 -4.52
N ARG A 77 -9.43 4.26 -4.89
CA ARG A 77 -10.51 4.61 -3.97
C ARG A 77 -10.69 3.57 -2.86
N ARG A 78 -10.67 2.28 -3.19
CA ARG A 78 -10.74 1.20 -2.20
C ARG A 78 -9.56 1.22 -1.22
N LEU A 79 -8.35 1.50 -1.70
CA LEU A 79 -7.19 1.67 -0.82
C LEU A 79 -7.39 2.85 0.13
N LYS A 80 -7.86 3.99 -0.38
CA LYS A 80 -8.15 5.18 0.43
C LYS A 80 -9.22 4.88 1.49
N GLU A 81 -10.33 4.25 1.10
CA GLU A 81 -11.39 3.83 2.02
C GLU A 81 -10.86 2.90 3.11
N ALA A 82 -9.99 1.93 2.76
CA ALA A 82 -9.37 1.04 3.74
C ALA A 82 -8.46 1.78 4.74
N ILE A 83 -7.75 2.81 4.29
CA ILE A 83 -6.91 3.65 5.17
C ILE A 83 -7.78 4.54 6.08
N GLU A 84 -8.87 5.10 5.55
CA GLU A 84 -9.77 5.99 6.29
C GLU A 84 -10.60 5.25 7.35
N GLN A 85 -11.07 4.04 7.02
CA GLN A 85 -11.90 3.21 7.90
C GLN A 85 -11.09 2.40 8.91
N ALA A 86 -9.77 2.25 8.69
CA ALA A 86 -8.92 1.54 9.63
C ALA A 86 -8.89 2.24 11.01
N PRO A 87 -8.94 1.49 12.13
CA PRO A 87 -8.89 2.06 13.48
C PRO A 87 -7.58 2.79 13.83
N GLY A 88 -6.54 2.64 13.00
CA GLY A 88 -5.23 3.23 13.18
C GLY A 88 -4.35 3.02 11.94
N PRO A 89 -3.03 3.12 12.06
CA PRO A 89 -2.12 3.02 10.93
C PRO A 89 -2.25 1.70 10.17
N VAL A 90 -2.04 1.76 8.85
CA VAL A 90 -2.15 0.67 7.90
C VAL A 90 -0.80 0.35 7.29
N VAL A 91 -0.51 -0.94 7.07
CA VAL A 91 0.58 -1.39 6.20
C VAL A 91 -0.02 -1.91 4.90
N ALA A 92 0.26 -1.25 3.78
CA ALA A 92 -0.07 -1.75 2.46
C ALA A 92 1.15 -2.45 1.83
N HIS A 93 1.00 -3.64 1.27
CA HIS A 93 2.10 -4.35 0.64
C HIS A 93 1.74 -4.93 -0.72
N CYS A 94 2.77 -5.23 -1.49
CA CYS A 94 2.65 -6.09 -2.66
C CYS A 94 3.88 -7.00 -2.73
N ARG A 95 4.49 -7.20 -3.91
CA ARG A 95 5.81 -7.83 -4.02
C ARG A 95 6.93 -6.93 -3.45
N SER A 96 6.99 -5.68 -3.91
CA SER A 96 8.08 -4.73 -3.58
C SER A 96 7.62 -3.45 -2.87
N GLY A 97 6.33 -3.28 -2.60
CA GLY A 97 5.72 -2.05 -2.07
C GLY A 97 5.37 -1.00 -3.14
N ALA A 98 5.92 -1.10 -4.35
CA ALA A 98 5.72 -0.10 -5.39
C ALA A 98 4.26 0.07 -5.83
N ARG A 99 3.47 -1.03 -5.94
CA ARG A 99 2.04 -0.94 -6.33
C ARG A 99 1.21 -0.21 -5.28
N SER A 100 1.45 -0.51 -4.01
CA SER A 100 0.75 0.13 -2.89
C SER A 100 1.01 1.63 -2.86
N PHE A 101 2.26 2.05 -3.07
CA PHE A 101 2.60 3.48 -3.17
C PHE A 101 1.97 4.13 -4.39
N ARG A 102 2.00 3.47 -5.56
CA ARG A 102 1.35 4.00 -6.78
C ARG A 102 -0.15 4.16 -6.61
N LEU A 103 -0.85 3.19 -6.02
CA LEU A 103 -2.28 3.29 -5.72
C LEU A 103 -2.57 4.46 -4.77
N TRP A 104 -1.73 4.67 -3.76
CA TRP A 104 -1.87 5.82 -2.88
C TRP A 104 -1.68 7.15 -3.62
N VAL A 105 -0.66 7.27 -4.49
CA VAL A 105 -0.48 8.45 -5.36
C VAL A 105 -1.72 8.70 -6.23
N LEU A 106 -2.26 7.64 -6.85
CA LEU A 106 -3.47 7.71 -7.67
C LEU A 106 -4.73 8.09 -6.88
N SER A 107 -4.74 7.89 -5.56
CA SER A 107 -5.87 8.30 -4.71
C SER A 107 -5.97 9.82 -4.50
N GLY A 108 -4.91 10.56 -4.89
CA GLY A 108 -4.86 12.02 -4.82
C GLY A 108 -4.63 12.59 -3.42
N ASP A 109 -4.40 11.76 -2.41
CA ASP A 109 -4.17 12.18 -1.01
C ASP A 109 -2.72 12.64 -0.77
N LEU A 110 -2.27 13.63 -1.52
CA LEU A 110 -0.86 14.07 -1.59
C LEU A 110 -0.61 15.45 -0.97
N ASP A 111 -1.67 16.16 -0.55
CA ASP A 111 -1.62 17.58 -0.17
C ASP A 111 -0.72 17.86 1.05
N SER A 112 -0.44 16.82 1.85
CA SER A 112 0.43 16.90 3.02
C SER A 112 1.92 16.61 2.73
N HIS A 113 2.30 16.37 1.46
CA HIS A 113 3.66 15.97 1.08
C HIS A 113 4.31 16.91 0.07
N THR A 114 5.56 17.25 0.36
CA THR A 114 6.42 17.96 -0.58
C THR A 114 6.90 17.02 -1.71
N ASP A 115 7.27 17.60 -2.86
CA ASP A 115 7.86 16.89 -3.99
C ASP A 115 9.09 16.09 -3.57
N ALA A 116 9.91 16.68 -2.71
CA ALA A 116 11.15 16.08 -2.23
C ALA A 116 10.87 14.81 -1.42
N GLU A 117 9.86 14.83 -0.54
CA GLU A 117 9.46 13.65 0.24
C GLU A 117 8.90 12.54 -0.65
N LEU A 118 8.03 12.89 -1.60
CA LEU A 118 7.45 11.93 -2.53
C LEU A 118 8.53 11.30 -3.43
N LEU A 119 9.48 12.09 -3.92
CA LEU A 119 10.61 11.61 -4.73
C LEU A 119 11.54 10.70 -3.94
N ALA A 120 11.83 11.01 -2.67
CA ALA A 120 12.66 10.17 -1.82
C ALA A 120 12.01 8.79 -1.60
N LYS A 121 10.72 8.76 -1.27
CA LYS A 121 9.96 7.50 -1.11
C LYS A 121 9.85 6.73 -2.42
N ALA A 122 9.61 7.42 -3.53
CA ALA A 122 9.58 6.80 -4.86
C ALA A 122 10.91 6.14 -5.22
N ALA A 123 12.04 6.81 -4.94
CA ALA A 123 13.37 6.27 -5.20
C ALA A 123 13.65 4.99 -4.37
N GLU A 124 13.26 4.96 -3.09
CA GLU A 124 13.40 3.78 -2.24
C GLU A 124 12.60 2.57 -2.76
N LEU A 125 11.48 2.84 -3.44
CA LEU A 125 10.59 1.84 -4.04
C LEU A 125 10.94 1.51 -5.51
N GLY A 126 12.00 2.11 -6.06
CA GLY A 126 12.37 1.96 -7.46
C GLY A 126 11.33 2.51 -8.45
N ILE A 127 10.58 3.52 -8.04
CA ILE A 127 9.58 4.21 -8.87
C ILE A 127 10.25 5.38 -9.59
N ASP A 128 10.04 5.44 -10.90
CA ASP A 128 10.60 6.47 -11.74
C ASP A 128 10.01 7.87 -11.43
N ARG A 129 10.89 8.88 -11.41
CA ARG A 129 10.51 10.26 -11.10
C ARG A 129 9.54 10.89 -12.11
N SER A 130 9.61 10.50 -13.39
CA SER A 130 8.71 10.98 -14.43
C SER A 130 7.30 10.40 -14.23
N TRP A 131 7.20 9.15 -13.76
CA TRP A 131 5.93 8.56 -13.39
C TRP A 131 5.28 9.35 -12.25
N LEU A 132 6.03 9.66 -11.19
CA LEU A 132 5.50 10.43 -10.06
C LEU A 132 5.06 11.84 -10.48
N ALA A 133 5.86 12.54 -11.29
CA ALA A 133 5.52 13.87 -11.78
C ALA A 133 4.23 13.88 -12.61
N ALA A 134 4.00 12.84 -13.42
CA ALA A 134 2.81 12.72 -14.26
C ALA A 134 1.52 12.43 -13.47
N HIS A 135 1.62 11.76 -12.31
CA HIS A 135 0.45 11.29 -11.55
C HIS A 135 0.21 12.06 -10.24
N ARG A 136 1.10 12.97 -9.85
CA ARG A 136 0.91 13.78 -8.65
C ARG A 136 -0.27 14.75 -8.74
N ASN A 137 -0.51 15.31 -9.92
CA ASN A 137 -1.57 16.30 -10.14
C ASN A 137 -2.90 15.65 -10.58
N SER A 138 -3.02 14.32 -10.49
CA SER A 138 -4.24 13.60 -10.89
C SER A 138 -5.43 13.87 -9.97
N SER A 139 -5.24 14.61 -8.87
CA SER A 139 -6.29 15.21 -8.05
C SER A 139 -6.85 16.48 -8.72
N GLY A 140 -7.69 16.27 -9.73
CA GLY A 140 -8.44 17.35 -10.37
C GLY A 140 -9.24 16.78 -11.52
N GLY A 141 -10.45 16.31 -11.24
CA GLY A 141 -11.35 15.84 -12.29
C GLY A 141 -11.57 16.92 -13.34
N ASP A 142 -11.35 16.57 -14.60
CA ASP A 142 -12.21 17.05 -15.66
C ASP A 142 -13.13 15.89 -16.08
N LYS A 143 -14.26 15.83 -15.39
CA LYS A 143 -15.53 15.43 -16.00
C LYS A 143 -16.16 16.67 -16.62
N LYS A 144 -15.70 17.10 -17.81
CA LYS A 144 -16.55 17.47 -18.96
C LYS A 144 -15.72 17.98 -20.14
#